data_AF-A0A0C2MQ93-F1
#
_entry.id   AF-A0A0C2MQ93-F1
#
_cell.length_a   1.000
_cell.length_b   1.000
_cell.length_c   1.000
_cell.angle_alpha   90.00
_cell.angle_beta   90.00
_cell.angle_gamma   90.00
#
_symmetry.space_group_name_H-M   'P 1'
#
loop_
_entity.id
_entity.type
_entity.pdbx_description
1 polymer ?
#
loop_
_entity_poly.entity_id
_entity_poly.type
_entity_poly.pdbx_seq_one_letter_code
_entity_poly.pdbx_strand_id
1 'polypeptide(L)'
;MTGNMELVKKHLEARDSLGLDQPESVLDAIAQVTHCLRYVGMDVVSNEAARLIIIITDSSSKRAGHGDIIGLFRPSDGYCKIGQSENVAMTDTDYFHPHFLGNRLSDNNIRVLFLTHKSKIKHYEVLTESFKHQVVGILDYVSVDSKKLKEIIDDAVEQKRRIQFNMDQLKSHFDVDTDLECPTPKTSDSHPLECSNVEPGGKVKITIKMRHSTSSNPPESISSHVEINRSIKVGVDVQIPRECSCTKKDTKPDNPDPYCNNKGYKVCGKCVDVPEWTNQTPYDINKVECNSDQECGEYGKCICGTCHCKNSPERFYGRGCSCTDIICPFTKKGQCICFCNIWQRSRHV
;
A
#
# COMPACT_ATOMS: atom_id res chain seq x y z
N MET A 1 -17.77 -21.22 27.52
CA MET A 1 -16.89 -20.59 28.55
C MET A 1 -17.50 -20.78 29.94
N THR A 2 -16.69 -20.96 30.98
CA THR A 2 -17.18 -21.16 32.37
C THR A 2 -16.21 -20.56 33.39
N GLY A 3 -16.73 -20.08 34.53
CA GLY A 3 -15.93 -19.69 35.69
C GLY A 3 -15.55 -20.87 36.59
N ASN A 4 -16.06 -22.07 36.33
CA ASN A 4 -15.79 -23.26 37.14
C ASN A 4 -14.41 -23.85 36.80
N MET A 5 -13.40 -23.53 37.61
CA MET A 5 -12.02 -24.00 37.42
C MET A 5 -11.85 -25.52 37.62
N GLU A 6 -12.68 -26.17 38.42
CA GLU A 6 -12.63 -27.63 38.56
C GLU A 6 -13.10 -28.31 37.27
N LEU A 7 -14.16 -27.79 36.66
CA LEU A 7 -14.65 -28.29 35.37
C LEU A 7 -13.60 -28.11 34.27
N VAL A 8 -12.89 -26.99 34.26
CA VAL A 8 -11.78 -26.74 33.32
C VAL A 8 -10.65 -27.74 33.52
N LYS A 9 -10.18 -27.93 34.76
CA LYS A 9 -9.12 -28.91 35.07
C LYS A 9 -9.48 -30.32 34.60
N LYS A 10 -10.71 -30.75 34.88
CA LYS A 10 -11.22 -32.06 34.47
C LYS A 10 -11.20 -32.25 32.94
N HIS A 11 -11.50 -31.20 32.16
CA HIS A 11 -11.48 -31.29 30.69
C HIS A 11 -10.07 -31.16 30.10
N LEU A 12 -9.11 -30.59 30.83
CA LEU A 12 -7.71 -30.54 30.42
C LEU A 12 -6.98 -31.87 30.60
N GLU A 13 -7.52 -32.80 31.40
CA GLU A 13 -7.00 -34.16 31.59
C GLU A 13 -7.33 -35.10 30.40
N ALA A 14 -7.63 -34.54 29.22
CA ALA A 14 -8.03 -35.29 28.04
C ALA A 14 -6.91 -36.23 27.53
N ARG A 15 -7.33 -37.35 26.93
CA ARG A 15 -6.45 -38.38 26.36
C ARG A 15 -5.92 -37.95 24.99
N ASP A 16 -4.69 -38.36 24.69
CA ASP A 16 -4.12 -38.27 23.34
C ASP A 16 -5.04 -38.97 22.34
N SER A 17 -5.54 -38.21 21.38
CA SER A 17 -6.03 -38.75 20.12
C SER A 17 -4.82 -38.83 19.18
N LEU A 18 -4.32 -40.05 18.95
CA LEU A 18 -3.23 -40.27 18.01
C LEU A 18 -3.71 -39.97 16.58
N GLY A 19 -3.36 -38.78 16.08
CA GLY A 19 -3.43 -38.47 14.65
C GLY A 19 -2.49 -39.39 13.87
N LEU A 20 -3.00 -40.06 12.85
CA LEU A 20 -2.19 -40.93 11.98
C LEU A 20 -1.28 -40.13 11.04
N ASP A 21 -1.66 -38.88 10.73
CA ASP A 21 -1.00 -38.04 9.74
C ASP A 21 -0.67 -36.64 10.29
N GLN A 22 0.61 -36.25 10.21
CA GLN A 22 1.00 -34.84 10.28
C GLN A 22 1.04 -34.25 8.86
N PRO A 23 0.70 -32.96 8.65
CA PRO A 23 0.36 -31.94 9.66
C PRO A 23 -1.08 -32.01 10.19
N GLU A 24 -1.34 -31.34 11.32
CA GLU A 24 -2.66 -31.30 11.99
C GLU A 24 -3.54 -30.14 11.49
N SER A 25 -4.85 -30.18 11.74
CA SER A 25 -5.81 -29.18 11.24
C SER A 25 -5.95 -27.93 12.15
N VAL A 26 -4.83 -27.34 12.58
CA VAL A 26 -4.81 -26.26 13.58
C VAL A 26 -5.52 -24.98 13.10
N LEU A 27 -5.33 -24.56 11.85
CA LEU A 27 -6.01 -23.37 11.30
C LEU A 27 -7.53 -23.55 11.22
N ASP A 28 -8.00 -24.75 10.93
CA ASP A 28 -9.44 -25.05 10.90
C ASP A 28 -10.03 -24.98 12.30
N ALA A 29 -9.32 -25.46 13.31
CA ALA A 29 -9.75 -25.32 14.70
C ALA A 29 -9.87 -23.84 15.10
N ILE A 30 -8.89 -23.00 14.75
CA ILE A 30 -8.98 -21.54 14.96
C ILE A 30 -10.18 -20.96 14.19
N ALA A 31 -10.35 -21.33 12.92
CA ALA A 31 -11.46 -20.88 12.11
C ALA A 31 -12.80 -21.25 12.74
N GLN A 32 -12.99 -22.49 13.19
CA GLN A 32 -14.23 -22.93 13.82
C GLN A 32 -14.49 -22.19 15.13
N VAL A 33 -13.49 -22.01 16.00
CA VAL A 33 -13.66 -21.24 17.24
C VAL A 33 -14.07 -19.78 16.94
N THR A 34 -13.45 -19.16 15.93
CA THR A 34 -13.73 -17.77 15.55
C THR A 34 -15.09 -17.59 14.87
N HIS A 35 -15.62 -18.59 14.18
CA HIS A 35 -16.93 -18.53 13.50
C HIS A 35 -18.08 -19.07 14.36
N CYS A 36 -17.80 -19.93 15.35
CA CYS A 36 -18.77 -20.56 16.23
C CYS A 36 -18.86 -19.89 17.61
N LEU A 37 -18.81 -18.56 17.69
CA LEU A 37 -18.75 -17.82 18.96
C LEU A 37 -19.84 -18.24 19.95
N ARG A 38 -21.06 -18.49 19.45
CA ARG A 38 -22.19 -18.96 20.25
C ARG A 38 -21.97 -20.32 20.89
N TYR A 39 -21.41 -21.27 20.16
CA TYR A 39 -21.17 -22.62 20.67
C TYR A 39 -20.00 -22.65 21.66
N VAL A 40 -18.98 -21.83 21.44
CA VAL A 40 -17.85 -21.68 22.37
C VAL A 40 -18.25 -20.85 23.61
N GLY A 41 -19.33 -20.08 23.52
CA GLY A 41 -19.80 -19.17 24.54
C GLY A 41 -18.93 -17.91 24.65
N MET A 42 -18.40 -17.43 23.52
CA MET A 42 -17.69 -16.15 23.39
C MET A 42 -18.65 -15.00 23.06
N ASP A 43 -19.86 -15.29 22.60
CA ASP A 43 -20.91 -14.32 22.26
C ASP A 43 -21.63 -13.74 23.50
N VAL A 44 -21.62 -14.45 24.63
CA VAL A 44 -22.22 -14.00 25.90
C VAL A 44 -21.38 -12.93 26.63
N VAL A 45 -20.18 -12.63 26.13
CA VAL A 45 -19.30 -11.59 26.65
C VAL A 45 -19.40 -10.37 25.73
N SER A 46 -19.43 -9.16 26.31
CA SER A 46 -19.46 -7.89 25.56
C SER A 46 -18.50 -7.90 24.38
N ASN A 47 -18.90 -7.30 23.25
CA ASN A 47 -18.06 -7.18 22.06
C ASN A 47 -16.75 -6.39 22.32
N GLU A 48 -16.66 -5.67 23.44
CA GLU A 48 -15.48 -4.93 23.87
C GLU A 48 -14.49 -5.79 24.69
N ALA A 49 -14.89 -6.99 25.12
CA ALA A 49 -14.05 -7.85 25.95
C ALA A 49 -12.88 -8.45 25.15
N ALA A 50 -11.70 -8.53 25.79
CA ALA A 50 -10.55 -9.22 25.22
C ALA A 50 -10.82 -10.72 25.13
N ARG A 51 -10.61 -11.31 23.96
CA ARG A 51 -10.70 -12.77 23.76
C ARG A 51 -9.32 -13.30 23.39
N LEU A 52 -8.87 -14.37 24.06
CA LEU A 52 -7.59 -15.01 23.79
C LEU A 52 -7.80 -16.49 23.45
N ILE A 53 -7.24 -16.92 22.33
CA ILE A 53 -7.10 -18.32 21.97
C ILE A 53 -5.65 -18.73 22.24
N ILE A 54 -5.45 -19.78 23.03
CA ILE A 54 -4.13 -20.38 23.25
C ILE A 54 -4.09 -21.68 22.45
N ILE A 55 -3.17 -21.76 21.50
CA ILE A 55 -2.91 -22.95 20.69
C ILE A 55 -1.72 -23.68 21.27
N ILE A 56 -1.90 -24.95 21.62
CA ILE A 56 -0.83 -25.83 22.10
C ILE A 56 -0.67 -26.96 21.10
N THR A 57 0.49 -27.08 20.45
CA THR A 57 0.72 -28.09 19.41
C THR A 57 2.20 -28.37 19.16
N ASP A 58 2.58 -29.62 18.95
CA ASP A 58 3.91 -30.05 18.53
C ASP A 58 4.03 -30.28 17.00
N SER A 59 2.92 -30.14 16.27
CA SER A 59 2.81 -30.39 14.84
C SER A 59 2.80 -29.10 14.00
N SER A 60 2.94 -29.26 12.69
CA SER A 60 2.66 -28.19 11.73
C SER A 60 1.16 -28.15 11.43
N SER A 61 0.65 -27.06 10.85
CA SER A 61 -0.76 -26.97 10.45
C SER A 61 -0.97 -27.30 8.96
N LYS A 62 -2.09 -27.97 8.66
CA LYS A 62 -2.70 -27.97 7.33
C LYS A 62 -3.23 -26.58 6.99
N ARG A 63 -3.31 -26.29 5.69
CA ARG A 63 -3.79 -25.04 5.09
C ARG A 63 -4.41 -25.34 3.74
N ALA A 64 -5.15 -24.38 3.18
CA ALA A 64 -5.70 -24.48 1.84
C ALA A 64 -4.67 -25.02 0.81
N GLY A 65 -5.12 -25.95 -0.03
CA GLY A 65 -4.38 -26.78 -0.98
C GLY A 65 -3.99 -28.16 -0.42
N HIS A 66 -3.98 -28.36 0.90
CA HIS A 66 -3.69 -29.67 1.46
C HIS A 66 -4.86 -30.66 1.36
N GLY A 67 -6.10 -30.20 1.16
CA GLY A 67 -7.27 -31.06 0.97
C GLY A 67 -7.28 -31.80 -0.37
N ASP A 68 -6.52 -31.32 -1.36
CA ASP A 68 -6.47 -31.89 -2.71
C ASP A 68 -6.08 -33.37 -2.70
N ILE A 69 -5.19 -33.79 -1.81
CA ILE A 69 -4.71 -35.18 -1.71
C ILE A 69 -5.79 -36.17 -1.24
N ILE A 70 -6.84 -35.66 -0.58
CA ILE A 70 -8.00 -36.44 -0.11
C ILE A 70 -9.27 -36.11 -0.89
N GLY A 71 -9.15 -35.40 -2.02
CA GLY A 71 -10.27 -35.09 -2.92
C GLY A 71 -11.13 -33.91 -2.48
N LEU A 72 -10.67 -33.07 -1.55
CA LEU A 72 -11.36 -31.87 -1.09
C LEU A 72 -10.88 -30.65 -1.87
N PHE A 73 -11.51 -30.38 -3.01
CA PHE A 73 -11.13 -29.28 -3.92
C PHE A 73 -11.92 -27.98 -3.69
N ARG A 74 -13.01 -28.04 -2.92
CA ARG A 74 -13.86 -26.87 -2.65
C ARG A 74 -13.19 -26.01 -1.58
N PRO A 75 -12.91 -24.72 -1.82
CA PRO A 75 -12.37 -23.86 -0.78
C PRO A 75 -13.25 -23.83 0.47
N SER A 76 -12.63 -23.65 1.63
CA SER A 76 -13.37 -23.46 2.89
C SER A 76 -14.39 -22.33 2.76
N ASP A 77 -15.62 -22.61 3.18
CA ASP A 77 -16.75 -21.68 3.17
C ASP A 77 -16.74 -20.68 4.34
N GLY A 78 -15.89 -20.93 5.35
CA GLY A 78 -15.79 -20.14 6.57
C GLY A 78 -17.07 -20.11 7.39
N TYR A 79 -17.93 -21.12 7.28
CA TYR A 79 -19.09 -21.23 8.16
C TYR A 79 -18.76 -22.02 9.43
N CYS A 80 -19.53 -21.74 10.48
CA CYS A 80 -19.52 -22.55 11.69
C CYS A 80 -20.11 -23.93 11.39
N LYS A 81 -19.32 -24.98 11.62
CA LYS A 81 -19.66 -26.40 11.41
C LYS A 81 -19.72 -27.21 12.70
N ILE A 82 -19.55 -26.55 13.86
CA ILE A 82 -19.75 -27.17 15.18
C ILE A 82 -21.26 -27.26 15.46
N GLY A 83 -21.77 -28.49 15.63
CA GLY A 83 -23.15 -28.76 16.01
C GLY A 83 -23.33 -29.02 17.51
N GLN A 84 -24.52 -29.47 17.92
CA GLN A 84 -24.85 -29.79 19.32
C GLN A 84 -24.07 -30.98 19.91
N SER A 85 -23.45 -31.84 19.08
CA SER A 85 -22.74 -33.04 19.53
C SER A 85 -21.23 -32.87 19.69
N GLU A 86 -20.70 -31.63 19.69
CA GLU A 86 -19.26 -31.30 19.76
C GLU A 86 -18.39 -31.89 18.64
N ASN A 87 -18.96 -32.71 17.76
CA ASN A 87 -18.32 -33.23 16.56
C ASN A 87 -18.37 -32.17 15.45
N VAL A 88 -17.21 -31.83 14.89
CA VAL A 88 -17.14 -31.08 13.63
C VAL A 88 -17.73 -31.99 12.56
N ALA A 89 -18.80 -31.54 11.88
CA ALA A 89 -19.40 -32.30 10.79
C ALA A 89 -18.33 -32.65 9.73
N MET A 90 -18.42 -33.82 9.09
CA MET A 90 -17.57 -34.13 7.93
C MET A 90 -17.66 -32.97 6.94
N THR A 91 -16.51 -32.39 6.59
CA THR A 91 -16.43 -31.22 5.72
C THR A 91 -16.15 -31.67 4.30
N ASP A 92 -16.92 -31.17 3.34
CA ASP A 92 -16.70 -31.35 1.90
C ASP A 92 -15.80 -30.23 1.31
N THR A 93 -15.17 -29.46 2.19
CA THR A 93 -14.32 -28.31 1.86
C THR A 93 -12.87 -28.56 2.28
N ASP A 94 -11.94 -27.99 1.53
CA ASP A 94 -10.53 -27.86 1.84
C ASP A 94 -10.29 -27.08 3.14
N TYR A 95 -9.08 -27.20 3.66
CA TYR A 95 -8.61 -26.50 4.84
C TYR A 95 -8.65 -24.98 4.68
N PHE A 96 -8.71 -24.29 5.80
CA PHE A 96 -8.83 -22.85 5.84
C PHE A 96 -7.58 -22.14 5.31
N HIS A 97 -7.78 -21.06 4.55
CA HIS A 97 -6.67 -20.24 4.06
C HIS A 97 -6.26 -19.20 5.11
N PRO A 98 -4.98 -19.11 5.51
CA PRO A 98 -4.52 -18.25 6.61
C PRO A 98 -4.93 -16.77 6.47
N HIS A 99 -4.98 -16.25 5.24
CA HIS A 99 -5.34 -14.86 4.97
C HIS A 99 -6.73 -14.46 5.46
N PHE A 100 -7.71 -15.39 5.43
CA PHE A 100 -9.08 -15.06 5.84
C PHE A 100 -9.26 -15.01 7.37
N LEU A 101 -8.31 -15.54 8.16
CA LEU A 101 -8.40 -15.54 9.62
C LEU A 101 -8.23 -14.14 10.22
N GLY A 102 -7.38 -13.30 9.63
CA GLY A 102 -7.02 -12.00 10.20
C GLY A 102 -8.23 -11.09 10.43
N ASN A 103 -9.12 -11.00 9.43
CA ASN A 103 -10.32 -10.19 9.52
C ASN A 103 -11.25 -10.71 10.62
N ARG A 104 -11.50 -12.02 10.65
CA ARG A 104 -12.40 -12.64 11.62
C ARG A 104 -11.89 -12.58 13.06
N LEU A 105 -10.59 -12.75 13.25
CA LEU A 105 -9.94 -12.54 14.55
C LEU A 105 -10.09 -11.07 14.99
N SER A 106 -9.86 -10.12 14.08
CA SER A 106 -9.99 -8.70 14.36
C SER A 106 -11.41 -8.27 14.71
N ASP A 107 -12.39 -8.66 13.89
CA ASP A 107 -13.82 -8.33 14.06
C ASP A 107 -14.34 -8.77 15.42
N ASN A 108 -13.82 -9.89 15.92
CA ASN A 108 -14.26 -10.49 17.17
C ASN A 108 -13.34 -10.18 18.36
N ASN A 109 -12.37 -9.26 18.21
CA ASN A 109 -11.40 -8.92 19.26
C ASN A 109 -10.67 -10.15 19.84
N ILE A 110 -10.34 -11.11 18.97
CA ILE A 110 -9.67 -12.37 19.32
C ILE A 110 -8.18 -12.25 19.01
N ARG A 111 -7.35 -12.43 20.03
CA ARG A 111 -5.90 -12.60 19.90
C ARG A 111 -5.52 -14.07 20.01
N VAL A 112 -4.38 -14.44 19.45
CA VAL A 112 -3.90 -15.84 19.41
C VAL A 112 -2.51 -15.93 19.99
N LEU A 113 -2.29 -16.88 20.91
CA LEU A 113 -0.97 -17.25 21.43
C LEU A 113 -0.65 -18.67 20.97
N PHE A 114 0.48 -18.85 20.29
CA PHE A 114 0.98 -20.18 19.92
C PHE A 114 2.04 -20.64 20.92
N LEU A 115 1.77 -21.76 21.58
CA LEU A 115 2.71 -22.52 22.39
C LEU A 115 3.02 -23.80 21.60
N THR A 116 4.17 -23.85 20.95
CA THR A 116 4.52 -24.94 20.02
C THR A 116 5.88 -25.55 20.33
N HIS A 117 6.22 -26.68 19.73
CA HIS A 117 7.58 -27.21 19.87
C HIS A 117 8.57 -26.28 19.16
N LYS A 118 9.78 -26.11 19.70
CA LYS A 118 10.82 -25.22 19.14
C LYS A 118 11.04 -25.39 17.63
N SER A 119 10.97 -26.62 17.12
CA SER A 119 11.16 -26.91 15.68
C SER A 119 10.04 -26.38 14.77
N LYS A 120 8.90 -25.98 15.33
CA LYS A 120 7.71 -25.50 14.60
C LYS A 120 7.51 -23.98 14.68
N ILE A 121 8.29 -23.27 15.49
CA ILE A 121 8.20 -21.81 15.63
C ILE A 121 8.25 -21.12 14.26
N LYS A 122 9.25 -21.47 13.43
CA LYS A 122 9.42 -20.83 12.12
C LYS A 122 8.23 -21.10 11.18
N HIS A 123 7.62 -22.28 11.29
CA HIS A 123 6.43 -22.62 10.52
C HIS A 123 5.27 -21.69 10.89
N TYR A 124 5.00 -21.49 12.18
CA TYR A 124 3.92 -20.60 12.62
C TYR A 124 4.23 -19.12 12.39
N GLU A 125 5.48 -18.68 12.45
CA GLU A 125 5.86 -17.31 12.04
C GLU A 125 5.43 -16.99 10.61
N VAL A 126 5.69 -17.92 9.69
CA VAL A 126 5.32 -17.77 8.27
C VAL A 126 3.81 -17.96 8.08
N LEU A 127 3.24 -18.99 8.69
CA LEU A 127 1.82 -19.31 8.55
C LEU A 127 0.91 -18.18 9.02
N THR A 128 1.33 -17.47 10.07
CA THR A 128 0.54 -16.40 10.68
C THR A 128 0.85 -15.01 10.13
N GLU A 129 1.74 -14.88 9.15
CA GLU A 129 2.19 -13.57 8.63
C GLU A 129 1.01 -12.67 8.21
N SER A 130 -0.02 -13.26 7.58
CA SER A 130 -1.20 -12.52 7.12
C SER A 130 -2.07 -11.96 8.25
N PHE A 131 -1.96 -12.50 9.47
CA PHE A 131 -2.69 -12.05 10.66
C PHE A 131 -1.77 -11.80 11.86
N LYS A 132 -0.49 -11.49 11.62
CA LYS A 132 0.54 -11.29 12.65
C LYS A 132 0.18 -10.25 13.71
N HIS A 133 -0.74 -9.34 13.40
CA HIS A 133 -1.20 -8.29 14.30
C HIS A 133 -2.20 -8.81 15.36
N GLN A 134 -2.77 -10.00 15.16
CA GLN A 134 -3.60 -10.71 16.15
C GLN A 134 -2.79 -11.72 16.98
N VAL A 135 -1.55 -12.01 16.59
CA VAL A 135 -0.70 -12.98 17.30
C VAL A 135 0.03 -12.27 18.44
N VAL A 136 -0.19 -12.74 19.66
CA VAL A 136 0.48 -12.25 20.87
C VAL A 136 1.91 -12.78 20.93
N GLY A 137 2.12 -14.03 20.53
CA GLY A 137 3.42 -14.67 20.55
C GLY A 137 3.39 -16.06 19.94
N ILE A 138 4.59 -16.53 19.59
CA ILE A 138 4.86 -17.89 19.13
C ILE A 138 6.07 -18.37 19.93
N LEU A 139 5.85 -19.29 20.86
CA LEU A 139 6.82 -19.64 21.89
C LEU A 139 6.98 -21.15 22.00
N ASP A 140 8.16 -21.56 22.45
CA ASP A 140 8.42 -22.96 22.79
C ASP A 140 7.75 -23.31 24.12
N TYR A 141 6.76 -24.23 24.11
CA TYR A 141 6.04 -24.61 25.33
C TYR A 141 6.95 -25.23 26.40
N VAL A 142 8.11 -25.78 26.02
CA VAL A 142 9.10 -26.31 26.97
C VAL A 142 9.84 -25.19 27.70
N SER A 143 9.98 -24.03 27.05
CA SER A 143 10.74 -22.87 27.55
C SER A 143 9.91 -21.85 28.33
N VAL A 144 8.59 -22.05 28.41
CA VAL A 144 7.65 -21.11 29.03
C VAL A 144 7.19 -21.68 30.37
N ASP A 145 7.52 -20.98 31.44
CA ASP A 145 7.00 -21.29 32.78
C ASP A 145 5.69 -20.54 33.05
N SER A 146 5.07 -20.83 34.20
CA SER A 146 3.79 -20.22 34.59
C SER A 146 3.89 -18.71 34.79
N LYS A 147 5.05 -18.19 35.21
CA LYS A 147 5.27 -16.76 35.42
C LYS A 147 5.28 -16.02 34.08
N LYS A 148 6.10 -16.49 33.14
CA LYS A 148 6.20 -15.93 31.80
C LYS A 148 4.87 -16.04 31.05
N LEU A 149 4.18 -17.18 31.17
CA LEU A 149 2.85 -17.35 30.58
C LEU A 149 1.86 -16.32 31.11
N LYS A 150 1.86 -16.07 32.43
CA LYS A 150 1.01 -15.06 33.04
C LYS A 150 1.31 -13.65 32.50
N GLU A 151 2.59 -13.28 32.42
CA GLU A 151 3.01 -11.98 31.87
C GLU A 151 2.51 -11.78 30.43
N ILE A 152 2.58 -12.82 29.60
CA ILE A 152 2.07 -12.78 28.21
C ILE A 152 0.55 -12.64 28.16
N ILE A 153 -0.16 -13.35 29.04
CA ILE A 153 -1.62 -13.25 29.12
C ILE A 153 -2.04 -11.86 29.62
N ASP A 154 -1.36 -11.31 30.61
CA ASP A 154 -1.62 -9.96 31.12
C ASP A 154 -1.42 -8.92 29.99
N ASP A 155 -0.33 -9.00 29.21
CA ASP A 155 -0.11 -8.14 28.02
C ASP A 155 -1.17 -8.37 26.93
N ALA A 156 -1.63 -9.62 26.75
CA ALA A 156 -2.71 -9.93 25.82
C ALA A 156 -4.01 -9.21 26.19
N VAL A 157 -4.33 -9.19 27.49
CA VAL A 157 -5.53 -8.59 28.10
C VAL A 157 -5.48 -7.07 28.10
N GLU A 158 -4.29 -6.46 28.16
CA GLU A 158 -4.13 -5.00 27.98
C GLU A 158 -4.52 -4.51 26.57
N GLN A 159 -4.81 -5.43 25.63
CA GLN A 159 -5.30 -5.16 24.28
C GLN A 159 -4.40 -4.21 23.47
N LYS A 160 -3.10 -4.14 23.79
CA LYS A 160 -2.11 -3.45 22.97
C LYS A 160 -2.07 -4.07 21.58
N ARG A 161 -2.22 -3.24 20.54
CA ARG A 161 -2.29 -3.70 19.14
C ARG A 161 -1.08 -3.25 18.34
N ARG A 162 -0.68 -4.14 17.44
CA ARG A 162 0.25 -3.84 16.35
C ARG A 162 -0.51 -3.13 15.22
N ILE A 163 0.01 -1.99 14.77
CA ILE A 163 -0.50 -1.24 13.63
C ILE A 163 0.61 -1.17 12.58
N GLN A 164 0.36 -1.76 11.42
CA GLN A 164 1.28 -1.78 10.29
C GLN A 164 0.63 -1.15 9.06
N PHE A 165 1.40 -0.31 8.36
CA PHE A 165 1.00 0.27 7.08
C PHE A 165 1.73 -0.44 5.92
N ASN A 166 1.00 -0.76 4.86
CA ASN A 166 1.53 -1.21 3.59
C ASN A 166 1.26 -0.13 2.52
N MET A 167 2.32 0.27 1.81
CA MET A 167 2.34 1.34 0.83
C MET A 167 2.60 0.83 -0.60
N ASP A 168 2.64 -0.48 -0.83
CA ASP A 168 3.09 -1.08 -2.08
C ASP A 168 2.22 -0.63 -3.26
N GLN A 169 0.90 -0.59 -3.04
CA GLN A 169 -0.08 -0.12 -4.03
C GLN A 169 0.01 1.38 -4.31
N LEU A 170 0.48 2.17 -3.35
CA LEU A 170 0.72 3.60 -3.55
C LEU A 170 2.05 3.84 -4.29
N LYS A 171 3.08 3.06 -3.94
CA LYS A 171 4.42 3.11 -4.54
C LYS A 171 4.48 2.62 -5.99
N SER A 172 3.50 1.84 -6.45
CA SER A 172 3.40 1.47 -7.87
C SER A 172 3.06 2.66 -8.78
N HIS A 173 2.49 3.74 -8.23
CA HIS A 173 2.06 4.92 -8.99
C HIS A 173 2.84 6.20 -8.63
N PHE A 174 3.34 6.29 -7.39
CA PHE A 174 3.97 7.50 -6.86
C PHE A 174 5.35 7.22 -6.25
N ASP A 175 6.26 8.22 -6.30
CA ASP A 175 7.41 8.28 -5.40
C ASP A 175 6.90 8.69 -4.01
N VAL A 176 6.96 7.78 -3.05
CA VAL A 176 6.34 7.94 -1.72
C VAL A 176 7.42 8.01 -0.64
N ASP A 177 7.43 9.13 0.07
CA ASP A 177 8.19 9.35 1.30
C ASP A 177 7.22 9.34 2.50
N THR A 178 7.61 8.68 3.59
CA THR A 178 6.70 8.40 4.71
C THR A 178 7.36 8.68 6.04
N ASP A 179 6.60 9.29 6.95
CA ASP A 179 6.99 9.49 8.34
C ASP A 179 5.89 8.93 9.25
N LEU A 180 6.27 8.09 10.22
CA LEU A 180 5.32 7.38 11.09
C LEU A 180 5.63 7.70 12.56
N GLU A 181 4.69 8.41 13.18
CA GLU A 181 4.67 8.78 14.59
C GLU A 181 3.82 7.77 15.38
N CYS A 182 4.47 7.00 16.25
CA CYS A 182 3.81 6.09 17.18
C CYS A 182 3.61 6.76 18.55
N PRO A 183 2.54 6.43 19.30
CA PRO A 183 2.29 6.99 20.62
C PRO A 183 3.34 6.54 21.66
N THR A 184 3.89 5.35 21.48
CA THR A 184 5.03 4.83 22.25
C THR A 184 6.30 4.88 21.38
N PRO A 185 7.49 5.11 21.98
CA PRO A 185 8.74 5.09 21.25
C PRO A 185 8.91 3.76 20.52
N LYS A 186 9.26 3.83 19.23
CA LYS A 186 9.60 2.66 18.43
C LYS A 186 10.79 1.94 19.07
N THR A 187 10.65 0.63 19.27
CA THR A 187 11.79 -0.22 19.66
C THR A 187 12.74 -0.39 18.48
N SER A 188 14.01 -0.70 18.77
CA SER A 188 15.07 -1.01 17.80
C SER A 188 14.61 -1.95 16.68
N ASP A 189 13.76 -2.92 17.02
CA ASP A 189 13.37 -4.02 16.14
C ASP A 189 12.05 -3.75 15.38
N SER A 190 11.46 -2.56 15.53
CA SER A 190 10.22 -2.21 14.83
C SER A 190 10.47 -1.91 13.35
N HIS A 191 9.60 -2.44 12.49
CA HIS A 191 9.67 -2.13 11.06
C HIS A 191 9.34 -0.64 10.82
N PRO A 192 9.91 0.03 9.80
CA PRO A 192 9.77 1.48 9.62
C PRO A 192 8.32 1.99 9.59
N LEU A 193 7.41 1.18 9.04
CA LEU A 193 5.98 1.45 8.88
C LEU A 193 5.10 0.67 9.88
N GLU A 194 5.62 0.41 11.07
CA GLU A 194 4.93 -0.34 12.10
C GLU A 194 5.04 0.32 13.49
N CYS A 195 3.94 0.29 14.24
CA CYS A 195 3.90 0.54 15.67
C CYS A 195 3.52 -0.78 16.36
N SER A 196 4.39 -1.33 17.20
CA SER A 196 4.18 -2.67 17.77
C SER A 196 3.19 -2.70 18.92
N ASN A 197 3.23 -1.69 19.81
CA ASN A 197 2.48 -1.67 21.07
C ASN A 197 1.64 -0.39 21.20
N VAL A 198 0.49 -0.37 20.53
CA VAL A 198 -0.48 0.74 20.61
C VAL A 198 -1.58 0.39 21.60
N GLU A 199 -1.67 1.15 22.68
CA GLU A 199 -2.70 0.97 23.71
C GLU A 199 -4.10 1.33 23.18
N PRO A 200 -5.19 0.80 23.79
CA PRO A 200 -6.54 1.23 23.49
C PRO A 200 -6.70 2.76 23.59
N GLY A 201 -7.28 3.37 22.56
CA GLY A 201 -7.40 4.84 22.45
C GLY A 201 -6.13 5.57 21.99
N GLY A 202 -5.01 4.86 21.86
CA GLY A 202 -3.76 5.38 21.29
C GLY A 202 -3.94 5.79 19.84
N LYS A 203 -3.31 6.91 19.45
CA LYS A 203 -3.39 7.46 18.09
C LYS A 203 -2.04 7.31 17.40
N VAL A 204 -2.06 6.69 16.23
CA VAL A 204 -0.91 6.59 15.33
C VAL A 204 -1.10 7.58 14.19
N LYS A 205 -0.07 8.36 13.89
CA LYS A 205 -0.11 9.35 12.81
C LYS A 205 0.94 9.01 11.77
N ILE A 206 0.50 8.87 10.52
CA ILE A 206 1.37 8.67 9.37
C ILE A 206 1.26 9.87 8.44
N THR A 207 2.40 10.43 8.06
CA THR A 207 2.52 11.50 7.07
C THR A 207 3.05 10.88 5.79
N ILE A 208 2.26 11.00 4.71
CA ILE A 208 2.59 10.44 3.41
C ILE A 208 2.84 11.60 2.43
N LYS A 209 4.06 11.68 1.91
CA LYS A 209 4.46 12.64 0.88
C LYS A 209 4.55 11.91 -0.45
N MET A 210 3.64 12.20 -1.35
CA MET A 210 3.57 11.59 -2.68
C MET A 210 4.14 12.55 -3.72
N ARG A 211 4.92 12.03 -4.66
CA ARG A 211 5.35 12.73 -5.87
C ARG A 211 5.00 11.88 -7.07
N HIS A 212 4.56 12.54 -8.14
CA HIS A 212 4.26 11.83 -9.38
C HIS A 212 5.56 11.26 -9.97
N SER A 213 5.58 9.96 -10.26
CA SER A 213 6.69 9.34 -10.99
C SER A 213 6.76 9.95 -12.39
N THR A 214 7.95 10.26 -12.90
CA THR A 214 8.19 11.05 -14.12
C THR A 214 7.80 10.33 -15.42
N SER A 215 6.57 9.82 -15.54
CA SER A 215 6.03 9.42 -16.84
C SER A 215 5.68 10.68 -17.62
N SER A 216 6.06 10.69 -18.89
CA SER A 216 5.83 11.82 -19.81
C SER A 216 4.35 12.04 -20.14
N ASN A 217 3.45 11.14 -19.70
CA ASN A 217 1.99 11.28 -19.80
C ASN A 217 1.30 10.62 -18.59
N PRO A 218 1.14 11.34 -17.47
CA PRO A 218 0.31 10.89 -16.34
C PRO A 218 -1.12 10.65 -16.81
N PRO A 219 -1.83 9.60 -16.36
CA PRO A 219 -3.29 9.54 -16.52
C PRO A 219 -3.96 10.73 -15.78
N GLU A 220 -5.14 11.16 -16.24
CA GLU A 220 -5.85 12.31 -15.65
C GLU A 220 -6.32 12.04 -14.22
N SER A 221 -6.60 10.77 -13.92
CA SER A 221 -6.94 10.30 -12.59
C SER A 221 -6.12 9.05 -12.25
N ILE A 222 -5.68 8.98 -11.00
CA ILE A 222 -5.02 7.81 -10.42
C ILE A 222 -5.80 7.45 -9.16
N SER A 223 -6.33 6.24 -9.12
CA SER A 223 -6.91 5.66 -7.91
C SER A 223 -5.94 4.64 -7.34
N SER A 224 -5.66 4.75 -6.05
CA SER A 224 -4.75 3.87 -5.31
C SER A 224 -5.24 3.75 -3.86
N HIS A 225 -4.53 3.01 -3.02
CA HIS A 225 -4.86 2.88 -1.60
C HIS A 225 -3.66 2.59 -0.72
N VAL A 226 -3.82 2.88 0.56
CA VAL A 226 -2.94 2.45 1.65
C VAL A 226 -3.63 1.34 2.41
N GLU A 227 -2.92 0.27 2.75
CA GLU A 227 -3.46 -0.82 3.57
C GLU A 227 -2.96 -0.73 5.00
N ILE A 228 -3.87 -0.85 5.96
CA ILE A 228 -3.57 -0.89 7.40
C ILE A 228 -3.89 -2.31 7.90
N ASN A 229 -2.89 -2.95 8.50
CA ASN A 229 -2.94 -4.34 8.99
C ASN A 229 -3.43 -5.37 7.94
N ARG A 230 -3.30 -5.06 6.63
CA ARG A 230 -3.81 -5.84 5.49
C ARG A 230 -5.33 -6.07 5.50
N SER A 231 -6.07 -5.36 6.36
CA SER A 231 -7.53 -5.50 6.50
C SER A 231 -8.28 -4.24 6.12
N ILE A 232 -7.75 -3.06 6.48
CA ILE A 232 -8.38 -1.77 6.20
C ILE A 232 -7.71 -1.14 4.99
N LYS A 233 -8.50 -0.66 4.04
CA LYS A 233 -8.02 0.07 2.85
C LYS A 233 -8.46 1.52 2.93
N VAL A 234 -7.50 2.44 2.83
CA VAL A 234 -7.76 3.88 2.72
C VAL A 234 -7.51 4.28 1.27
N GLY A 235 -8.58 4.59 0.54
CA GLY A 235 -8.51 5.01 -0.85
C GLY A 235 -7.88 6.38 -1.01
N VAL A 236 -7.10 6.53 -2.09
CA VAL A 236 -6.41 7.76 -2.49
C VAL A 236 -6.71 8.00 -3.96
N ASP A 237 -7.56 8.97 -4.24
CA ASP A 237 -7.90 9.39 -5.60
C ASP A 237 -7.22 10.73 -5.91
N VAL A 238 -6.31 10.72 -6.88
CA VAL A 238 -5.56 11.90 -7.32
C VAL A 238 -6.03 12.31 -8.69
N GLN A 239 -6.41 13.58 -8.83
CA GLN A 239 -6.74 14.21 -10.10
C GLN A 239 -5.57 15.10 -10.54
N ILE A 240 -5.05 14.85 -11.73
CA ILE A 240 -3.92 15.60 -12.31
C ILE A 240 -4.46 16.47 -13.44
N PRO A 241 -4.78 17.76 -13.18
CA PRO A 241 -5.23 18.65 -14.23
C PRO A 241 -4.08 18.90 -15.22
N ARG A 242 -4.28 18.48 -16.47
CA ARG A 242 -3.31 18.70 -17.57
C ARG A 242 -3.38 20.10 -18.16
N GLU A 243 -4.50 20.77 -17.96
CA GLU A 243 -4.78 22.07 -18.55
C GLU A 243 -4.81 23.16 -17.49
N CYS A 244 -4.24 24.31 -17.84
CA CYS A 244 -4.43 25.52 -17.07
C CYS A 244 -5.90 25.95 -17.14
N SER A 245 -6.44 26.50 -16.05
CA SER A 245 -7.85 26.90 -15.99
C SER A 245 -8.23 27.97 -17.03
N CYS A 246 -7.27 28.77 -17.51
CA CYS A 246 -7.49 29.76 -18.57
C CYS A 246 -7.70 29.12 -19.95
N THR A 247 -7.05 27.99 -20.25
CA THR A 247 -7.15 27.30 -21.54
C THR A 247 -8.58 26.82 -21.82
N LYS A 248 -9.33 26.49 -20.76
CA LYS A 248 -10.74 26.08 -20.85
C LYS A 248 -11.70 27.23 -21.16
N LYS A 249 -11.33 28.48 -20.83
CA LYS A 249 -12.16 29.66 -21.07
C LYS A 249 -11.90 30.27 -22.44
N ASP A 250 -10.65 30.16 -22.89
CA ASP A 250 -10.18 30.72 -24.14
C ASP A 250 -10.37 29.70 -25.28
N THR A 251 -11.61 29.51 -25.73
CA THR A 251 -11.92 28.71 -26.92
C THR A 251 -11.62 29.50 -28.20
N LYS A 252 -11.23 28.80 -29.27
CA LYS A 252 -10.99 29.43 -30.58
C LYS A 252 -12.26 30.19 -31.01
N PRO A 253 -12.21 31.52 -31.14
CA PRO A 253 -13.33 32.31 -31.63
C PRO A 253 -13.51 32.11 -33.14
N ASP A 254 -14.63 32.56 -33.72
CA ASP A 254 -14.84 32.48 -35.17
C ASP A 254 -13.96 33.46 -35.96
N ASN A 255 -13.60 34.58 -35.32
CA ASN A 255 -12.81 35.65 -35.91
C ASN A 255 -11.52 35.89 -35.11
N PRO A 256 -10.42 36.31 -35.75
CA PRO A 256 -9.17 36.58 -35.06
C PRO A 256 -9.30 37.79 -34.12
N ASP A 257 -8.53 37.77 -33.04
CA ASP A 257 -8.49 38.83 -32.04
C ASP A 257 -7.65 40.02 -32.56
N PRO A 258 -8.19 41.26 -32.57
CA PRO A 258 -7.44 42.47 -32.94
C PRO A 258 -6.17 42.67 -32.11
N TYR A 259 -6.17 42.28 -30.84
CA TYR A 259 -4.98 42.36 -29.97
C TYR A 259 -3.88 41.38 -30.40
N CYS A 260 -4.21 40.38 -31.22
CA CYS A 260 -3.29 39.42 -31.81
C CYS A 260 -3.00 39.72 -33.28
N ASN A 261 -3.02 41.00 -33.67
CA ASN A 261 -2.77 41.47 -35.04
C ASN A 261 -3.66 40.81 -36.10
N ASN A 262 -4.86 40.37 -35.72
CA ASN A 262 -5.79 39.62 -36.56
C ASN A 262 -5.19 38.30 -37.13
N LYS A 263 -4.16 37.73 -36.50
CA LYS A 263 -3.51 36.47 -36.94
C LYS A 263 -3.86 35.26 -36.07
N GLY A 264 -4.54 35.49 -34.95
CA GLY A 264 -4.74 34.47 -33.93
C GLY A 264 -5.72 34.93 -32.87
N TYR A 265 -5.75 34.22 -31.75
CA TYR A 265 -6.57 34.58 -30.59
C TYR A 265 -5.78 34.41 -29.30
N LYS A 266 -6.29 35.01 -28.23
CA LYS A 266 -5.63 35.01 -26.92
C LYS A 266 -5.93 33.72 -26.17
N VAL A 267 -4.89 33.00 -25.74
CA VAL A 267 -4.95 31.86 -24.82
C VAL A 267 -4.04 32.16 -23.63
N CYS A 268 -4.62 32.22 -22.43
CA CYS A 268 -3.89 32.46 -21.18
C CYS A 268 -2.99 33.71 -21.22
N GLY A 269 -3.45 34.78 -21.88
CA GLY A 269 -2.67 36.02 -21.97
C GLY A 269 -1.70 36.11 -23.15
N LYS A 270 -1.52 35.04 -23.93
CA LYS A 270 -0.62 35.01 -25.10
C LYS A 270 -1.41 34.80 -26.39
N CYS A 271 -0.96 35.38 -27.48
CA CYS A 271 -1.53 35.13 -28.80
C CYS A 271 -1.07 33.77 -29.33
N VAL A 272 -2.03 32.98 -29.78
CA VAL A 272 -1.83 31.74 -30.54
C VAL A 272 -2.31 31.99 -31.95
N ASP A 273 -1.38 31.97 -32.90
CA ASP A 273 -1.68 32.18 -34.32
C ASP A 273 -2.48 31.00 -34.88
N VAL A 274 -3.46 31.29 -35.73
CA VAL A 274 -4.30 30.29 -36.38
C VAL A 274 -3.95 30.27 -37.87
N PRO A 275 -3.44 29.15 -38.41
CA PRO A 275 -2.99 29.07 -39.81
C PRO A 275 -4.05 29.51 -40.83
N GLU A 276 -5.33 29.29 -40.55
CA GLU A 276 -6.47 29.66 -41.43
C GLU A 276 -6.69 31.17 -41.53
N TRP A 277 -6.30 31.93 -40.49
CA TRP A 277 -6.44 33.40 -40.45
C TRP A 277 -5.17 34.11 -40.89
N THR A 278 -4.06 33.38 -40.97
CA THR A 278 -2.85 33.85 -41.60
C THR A 278 -2.89 33.48 -43.07
N ASN A 279 -2.89 34.45 -43.99
CA ASN A 279 -2.57 34.22 -45.41
C ASN A 279 -1.10 33.82 -45.63
N GLN A 280 -0.51 33.11 -44.67
CA GLN A 280 0.89 32.74 -44.62
C GLN A 280 0.98 31.23 -44.82
N THR A 281 1.86 30.80 -45.72
CA THR A 281 2.33 29.42 -45.75
C THR A 281 3.04 29.12 -44.43
N PRO A 282 3.19 27.84 -44.00
CA PRO A 282 3.78 27.47 -42.71
C PRO A 282 5.21 28.01 -42.45
N TYR A 283 5.84 28.63 -43.45
CA TYR A 283 7.19 29.17 -43.43
C TYR A 283 7.31 30.64 -43.00
N ASP A 284 6.21 31.35 -42.73
CA ASP A 284 6.23 32.81 -42.59
C ASP A 284 5.86 33.34 -41.20
N ILE A 285 6.17 32.56 -40.15
CA ILE A 285 6.11 33.06 -38.77
C ILE A 285 7.45 33.73 -38.47
N ASN A 286 7.45 35.06 -38.50
CA ASN A 286 8.49 35.94 -37.96
C ASN A 286 8.65 35.75 -36.44
N LYS A 287 9.10 34.58 -36.00
CA LYS A 287 9.97 34.43 -34.84
C LYS A 287 11.32 34.03 -35.39
N VAL A 288 12.05 35.03 -35.88
CA VAL A 288 13.49 34.86 -36.15
C VAL A 288 14.14 34.58 -34.80
N GLU A 289 14.33 33.30 -34.51
CA GLU A 289 15.00 32.76 -33.35
C GLU A 289 16.51 33.02 -33.43
N CYS A 290 17.04 33.01 -34.65
CA CYS A 290 18.45 33.18 -34.98
C CYS A 290 18.65 33.97 -36.28
N ASN A 291 19.70 34.80 -36.36
CA ASN A 291 20.17 35.38 -37.63
C ASN A 291 21.46 34.71 -38.14
N SER A 292 22.11 33.93 -37.28
CA SER A 292 23.37 33.26 -37.56
C SER A 292 23.45 31.91 -36.84
N ASP A 293 24.28 31.00 -37.35
CA ASP A 293 24.52 29.69 -36.72
C ASP A 293 25.02 29.80 -35.27
N GLN A 294 25.75 30.88 -34.93
CA GLN A 294 26.25 31.12 -33.57
C GLN A 294 25.12 31.24 -32.54
N GLU A 295 23.96 31.76 -32.93
CA GLU A 295 22.79 31.90 -32.06
C GLU A 295 22.11 30.55 -31.76
N CYS A 296 22.44 29.52 -32.55
CA CYS A 296 21.96 28.14 -32.39
C CYS A 296 22.92 27.22 -31.63
N GLY A 297 24.03 27.77 -31.10
CA GLY A 297 25.04 27.02 -30.36
C GLY A 297 25.81 26.01 -31.21
N GLU A 298 26.66 25.21 -30.57
CA GLU A 298 27.48 24.18 -31.25
C GLU A 298 26.66 23.00 -31.78
N TYR A 299 25.42 22.87 -31.30
CA TYR A 299 24.52 21.75 -31.58
C TYR A 299 23.34 22.13 -32.47
N GLY A 300 23.36 23.29 -33.12
CA GLY A 300 22.29 23.74 -33.99
C GLY A 300 22.78 24.54 -35.20
N LYS A 301 21.94 24.64 -36.22
CA LYS A 301 22.13 25.53 -37.38
C LYS A 301 20.93 26.43 -37.55
N CYS A 302 21.17 27.67 -37.96
CA CYS A 302 20.13 28.62 -38.26
C CYS A 302 19.61 28.40 -39.68
N ILE A 303 18.38 27.93 -39.81
CA ILE A 303 17.74 27.71 -41.11
C ILE A 303 16.45 28.52 -41.14
N CYS A 304 16.35 29.44 -42.10
CA CYS A 304 15.17 30.31 -42.28
C CYS A 304 14.75 31.03 -40.99
N GLY A 305 15.73 31.45 -40.18
CA GLY A 305 15.48 32.16 -38.93
C GLY A 305 15.07 31.27 -37.74
N THR A 306 15.11 29.94 -37.87
CA THR A 306 14.81 29.00 -36.77
C THR A 306 16.04 28.14 -36.45
N CYS A 307 16.27 27.83 -35.17
CA CYS A 307 17.35 26.92 -34.80
C CYS A 307 16.96 25.46 -35.02
N HIS A 308 17.64 24.81 -35.96
CA HIS A 308 17.53 23.37 -36.20
C HIS A 308 18.61 22.64 -35.44
N CYS A 309 18.22 21.96 -34.37
CA CYS A 309 19.13 21.21 -33.52
C CYS A 309 19.60 19.91 -34.19
N LYS A 310 20.85 19.54 -33.93
CA LYS A 310 21.50 18.35 -34.49
C LYS A 310 20.78 17.11 -33.99
N ASN A 311 20.29 16.32 -34.94
CA ASN A 311 19.69 15.03 -34.64
C ASN A 311 20.78 14.08 -34.15
N SER A 312 20.82 13.86 -32.84
CA SER A 312 21.86 13.15 -32.11
C SER A 312 21.21 12.36 -30.97
N PRO A 313 21.86 11.29 -30.45
CA PRO A 313 21.35 10.54 -29.31
C PRO A 313 20.97 11.42 -28.12
N GLU A 314 21.69 12.52 -27.93
CA GLU A 314 21.52 13.52 -26.88
C GLU A 314 20.25 14.37 -27.02
N ARG A 315 19.57 14.36 -28.18
CA ARG A 315 18.31 15.08 -28.43
C ARG A 315 18.35 16.52 -27.93
N PHE A 316 19.15 17.36 -28.58
CA PHE A 316 19.18 18.78 -28.25
C PHE A 316 17.89 19.49 -28.68
N TYR A 317 17.36 20.36 -27.82
CA TYR A 317 16.16 21.16 -28.06
C TYR A 317 16.22 22.52 -27.35
N GLY A 318 15.16 23.32 -27.51
CA GLY A 318 15.05 24.64 -26.92
C GLY A 318 15.85 25.71 -27.67
N ARG A 319 15.72 26.96 -27.24
CA ARG A 319 16.36 28.10 -27.92
C ARG A 319 17.87 27.99 -27.86
N GLY A 320 18.52 28.09 -29.02
CA GLY A 320 19.97 27.94 -29.10
C GLY A 320 20.47 26.50 -28.99
N CYS A 321 19.57 25.50 -29.11
CA CYS A 321 19.89 24.07 -28.98
C CYS A 321 20.70 23.72 -27.73
N SER A 322 20.44 24.45 -26.64
CA SER A 322 21.20 24.35 -25.39
C SER A 322 20.65 23.33 -24.40
N CYS A 323 19.44 22.81 -24.61
CA CYS A 323 18.82 21.85 -23.71
C CYS A 323 18.99 20.43 -24.26
N THR A 324 19.25 19.47 -23.38
CA THR A 324 19.30 18.03 -23.70
C THR A 324 18.87 17.27 -22.45
N ASP A 325 18.17 16.15 -22.65
CA ASP A 325 17.76 15.28 -21.54
C ASP A 325 18.92 14.40 -21.03
N ILE A 326 20.08 14.44 -21.70
CA ILE A 326 21.23 13.57 -21.42
C ILE A 326 22.35 14.33 -20.68
N ILE A 327 22.56 15.61 -20.98
CA ILE A 327 23.66 16.40 -20.40
C ILE A 327 23.09 17.43 -19.41
N CYS A 328 22.84 16.98 -18.18
CA CYS A 328 22.40 17.85 -17.08
C CYS A 328 23.52 18.03 -16.05
N PRO A 329 24.10 19.24 -15.90
CA PRO A 329 25.21 19.48 -14.98
C PRO A 329 24.80 19.46 -13.50
N PHE A 330 23.50 19.56 -13.18
CA PHE A 330 22.98 19.46 -11.82
C PHE A 330 21.71 18.61 -11.76
N THR A 331 21.83 17.40 -11.23
CA THR A 331 20.69 16.57 -10.82
C THR A 331 20.42 16.81 -9.33
N LYS A 332 19.38 17.59 -9.01
CA LYS A 332 18.71 17.49 -7.70
C LYS A 332 17.47 16.64 -7.90
N LYS A 333 17.49 15.39 -7.41
CA LYS A 333 16.37 14.43 -7.44
C LYS A 333 15.92 13.98 -8.84
N GLY A 334 16.85 13.83 -9.80
CA GLY A 334 16.55 13.20 -11.09
C GLY A 334 15.70 14.04 -12.07
N GLN A 335 15.40 15.30 -11.75
CA GLN A 335 14.77 16.24 -12.68
C GLN A 335 15.84 17.20 -13.25
N CYS A 336 15.95 17.23 -14.57
CA CYS A 336 16.71 18.24 -15.29
C CYS A 336 15.96 19.58 -15.21
N ILE A 337 16.45 20.52 -14.40
CA ILE A 337 15.97 21.91 -14.44
C ILE A 337 16.78 22.64 -15.52
N CYS A 338 16.25 22.66 -16.75
CA CYS A 338 16.74 23.60 -17.75
C CYS A 338 16.19 24.98 -17.42
N PHE A 339 17.02 25.86 -16.84
CA PHE A 339 16.73 27.28 -16.85
C PHE A 339 16.83 27.76 -18.30
N CYS A 340 15.71 27.75 -19.02
CA CYS A 340 15.58 28.54 -20.25
C CYS A 340 15.84 30.00 -19.83
N ASN A 341 17.05 30.50 -20.07
CA ASN A 341 17.48 31.84 -19.67
C ASN A 341 16.49 32.89 -20.19
N ILE A 342 15.58 33.32 -19.31
CA ILE A 342 15.00 34.66 -19.36
C ILE A 342 16.18 35.56 -19.05
N TRP A 343 16.79 36.15 -20.07
CA TRP A 343 17.63 37.32 -19.89
C TRP A 343 16.73 38.45 -19.35
N GLN A 344 16.56 38.54 -18.04
CA GLN A 344 16.17 39.78 -17.40
C GLN A 344 17.37 40.72 -17.47
N ARG A 345 17.44 41.53 -18.54
CA ARG A 345 18.05 42.86 -18.43
C ARG A 345 17.01 43.75 -17.75
N SER A 346 17.06 43.83 -16.42
CA SER A 346 16.57 45.01 -15.72
C SER A 346 17.49 46.19 -16.07
N ARG A 347 17.09 46.91 -17.11
CA ARG A 347 17.32 48.34 -17.33
C ARG A 347 15.90 48.89 -17.50
N HIS A 348 15.42 49.88 -16.76
CA HIS A 348 16.06 51.10 -16.31
C HIS A 348 15.08 51.84 -15.38
N VAL A 349 15.63 52.79 -14.60
CA VAL A 349 15.04 54.09 -14.21
C VAL A 349 13.95 54.09 -13.14
#